data_AF-A0A5K1H784-F1
#
_entry.id   AF-A0A5K1H784-F1
#
_cell.length_a   1.000
_cell.length_b   1.000
_cell.length_c   1.000
_cell.angle_alpha   90.00
_cell.angle_beta   90.00
_cell.angle_gamma   90.00
#
_symmetry.space_group_name_H-M   'P 1'
#
loop_
_entity.id
_entity.type
_entity.pdbx_description
1 polymer ?
#
loop_
_entity_poly.entity_id
_entity_poly.type
_entity_poly.pdbx_seq_one_letter_code
_entity_poly.pdbx_strand_id
1 'polypeptide(L)'
;LYISKFLTHPLETMANIILTMNEYPNLIKYLRFKRKREVAKHITKAIVKGSIDLTNENMVTQVLTFIEPLLVRLPDYEAVSELVFKEEQIQVAKIVFQINSEDPAVNWAILKKFIDKFVNGGDERMKFTIPSTLFRLYQLCMQIYNGRDESTEPKVYKRIFDASRALLGKLTSFPNLAIKLYLELLMLINIVDETKFYD
;
A
#
# COMPACT_ATOMS: atom_id res chain seq x y z
N LEU A 1 11.93 -18.30 -25.33
CA LEU A 1 12.60 -18.62 -24.03
C LEU A 1 13.62 -17.56 -23.55
N TYR A 2 14.26 -16.78 -24.44
CA TYR A 2 15.32 -15.84 -24.06
C TYR A 2 14.83 -14.53 -23.42
N ILE A 3 13.70 -13.96 -23.90
CA ILE A 3 13.10 -12.74 -23.34
C ILE A 3 12.86 -12.86 -21.84
N SER A 4 12.47 -14.04 -21.37
CA SER A 4 12.17 -14.18 -19.96
C SER A 4 13.38 -14.27 -19.05
N LYS A 5 14.50 -14.86 -19.50
CA LYS A 5 15.75 -14.86 -18.73
C LYS A 5 16.30 -13.43 -18.65
N PHE A 6 16.13 -12.67 -19.73
CA PHE A 6 16.49 -11.26 -19.82
C PHE A 6 15.65 -10.37 -18.90
N LEU A 7 14.38 -10.69 -18.68
CA LEU A 7 13.52 -9.94 -17.75
C LEU A 7 13.71 -10.35 -16.29
N THR A 8 14.08 -11.61 -15.99
CA THR A 8 14.22 -12.08 -14.60
C THR A 8 15.58 -11.80 -13.97
N HIS A 9 16.68 -11.82 -14.73
CA HIS A 9 18.02 -11.62 -14.18
C HIS A 9 18.27 -10.19 -13.64
N PRO A 10 17.81 -9.12 -14.31
CA PRO A 10 17.93 -7.76 -13.80
C PRO A 10 16.93 -7.45 -12.68
N LEU A 11 15.92 -8.29 -12.41
CA LEU A 11 14.99 -8.04 -11.28
C LEU A 11 15.66 -8.22 -9.92
N GLU A 12 16.71 -9.03 -9.84
CA GLU A 12 17.44 -9.29 -8.60
C GLU A 12 18.50 -8.20 -8.30
N THR A 13 19.00 -7.51 -9.32
CA THR A 13 20.10 -6.53 -9.21
C THR A 13 19.75 -5.11 -9.68
N MET A 14 18.65 -4.93 -10.41
CA MET A 14 18.30 -3.70 -11.13
C MET A 14 16.81 -3.32 -11.01
N ALA A 15 16.13 -3.73 -9.93
CA ALA A 15 14.73 -3.35 -9.70
C ALA A 15 14.50 -1.83 -9.83
N ASN A 16 15.46 -1.01 -9.38
CA ASN A 16 15.43 0.45 -9.52
C ASN A 16 15.57 0.93 -10.97
N ILE A 17 16.29 0.22 -11.83
CA ILE A 17 16.44 0.55 -13.26
C ILE A 17 15.20 0.11 -14.03
N ILE A 18 14.62 -1.03 -13.67
CA ILE A 18 13.37 -1.51 -14.29
C ILE A 18 12.21 -0.55 -14.02
N LEU A 19 12.15 0.03 -12.82
CA LEU A 19 11.18 1.06 -12.44
C LEU A 19 11.43 2.44 -13.10
N THR A 20 12.54 2.64 -13.81
CA THR A 20 12.80 3.88 -14.57
C THR A 20 12.65 3.68 -16.09
N MET A 21 12.45 2.45 -16.54
CA MET A 21 12.23 2.13 -17.96
C MET A 21 10.76 2.32 -18.35
N ASN A 22 10.45 3.43 -19.02
CA ASN A 22 9.10 3.79 -19.46
C ASN A 22 8.37 2.68 -20.24
N GLU A 23 9.09 1.87 -21.02
CA GLU A 23 8.51 0.79 -21.84
C GLU A 23 8.42 -0.57 -21.14
N TYR A 24 9.04 -0.74 -19.97
CA TYR A 24 9.06 -2.03 -19.30
C TYR A 24 7.69 -2.49 -18.78
N PRO A 25 6.80 -1.61 -18.26
CA PRO A 25 5.41 -1.98 -17.97
C PRO A 25 4.67 -2.56 -19.18
N ASN A 26 4.97 -2.09 -20.40
CA ASN A 26 4.39 -2.63 -21.63
C ASN A 26 4.92 -4.04 -21.94
N LEU A 27 6.20 -4.30 -21.67
CA LEU A 27 6.80 -5.63 -21.84
C LEU A 27 6.21 -6.68 -20.89
N ILE A 28 5.84 -6.28 -19.66
CA ILE A 28 5.21 -7.19 -18.68
C ILE A 28 3.85 -7.70 -19.16
N LYS A 29 3.09 -6.93 -19.95
CA LYS A 29 1.78 -7.34 -20.45
C LYS A 29 1.85 -8.66 -21.24
N TYR A 30 2.96 -8.90 -21.94
CA TYR A 30 3.21 -10.11 -22.73
C TYR A 30 3.71 -11.31 -21.92
N LEU A 31 4.02 -11.15 -20.63
CA LEU A 31 4.41 -12.26 -19.77
C LEU A 31 3.20 -13.11 -19.39
N ARG A 32 3.41 -14.42 -19.25
CA ARG A 32 2.43 -15.32 -18.61
C ARG A 32 2.23 -14.92 -17.15
N PHE A 33 1.03 -15.12 -16.62
CA PHE A 33 0.65 -14.75 -15.25
C PHE A 33 1.67 -15.19 -14.20
N LYS A 34 2.09 -16.47 -14.22
CA LYS A 34 3.14 -17.00 -13.33
C LYS A 34 4.37 -16.11 -13.24
N ARG A 35 4.84 -15.54 -14.35
CA ARG A 35 5.99 -14.62 -14.33
C ARG A 35 5.66 -13.23 -13.86
N LYS A 36 4.52 -12.66 -14.29
CA LYS A 36 4.05 -11.36 -13.79
C LYS A 36 4.00 -11.36 -12.26
N ARG A 37 3.50 -12.47 -11.69
CA ARG A 37 3.44 -12.70 -10.24
C ARG A 37 4.81 -12.78 -9.59
N GLU A 38 5.78 -13.52 -10.16
CA GLU A 38 7.14 -13.54 -9.63
C GLU A 38 7.79 -12.15 -9.66
N VAL A 39 7.64 -11.40 -10.76
CA VAL A 39 8.12 -10.02 -10.85
C VAL A 39 7.52 -9.15 -9.74
N ALA A 40 6.20 -9.22 -9.58
CA ALA A 40 5.48 -8.49 -8.53
C ALA A 40 5.98 -8.85 -7.12
N LYS A 41 6.26 -10.14 -6.85
CA LYS A 41 6.81 -10.61 -5.57
C LYS A 41 8.20 -10.04 -5.31
N HIS A 42 9.07 -10.03 -6.32
CA HIS A 42 10.41 -9.47 -6.20
C HIS A 42 10.38 -7.97 -5.91
N ILE A 43 9.57 -7.21 -6.65
CA ILE A 43 9.41 -5.76 -6.44
C ILE A 43 8.84 -5.48 -5.05
N THR A 44 7.80 -6.20 -4.64
CA THR A 44 7.22 -6.06 -3.30
C THR A 44 8.28 -6.30 -2.21
N LYS A 45 9.07 -7.37 -2.34
CA LYS A 45 10.16 -7.66 -1.39
C LYS A 45 11.24 -6.59 -1.39
N ALA A 46 11.60 -6.04 -2.54
CA ALA A 46 12.59 -4.97 -2.66
C ALA A 46 12.11 -3.69 -1.98
N ILE A 47 10.84 -3.33 -2.12
CA ILE A 47 10.23 -2.19 -1.42
C ILE A 47 10.27 -2.43 0.10
N VAL A 48 9.78 -3.59 0.57
CA VAL A 48 9.75 -3.92 2.01
C VAL A 48 11.14 -3.94 2.66
N LYS A 49 12.20 -4.21 1.88
CA LYS A 49 13.60 -4.14 2.32
C LYS A 49 14.18 -2.71 2.34
N GLY A 50 13.43 -1.70 1.87
CA GLY A 50 13.92 -0.33 1.73
C GLY A 50 14.86 -0.12 0.54
N SER A 51 14.84 -1.01 -0.46
CA SER A 51 15.67 -0.85 -1.67
C SER A 51 15.04 0.07 -2.72
N ILE A 52 13.74 0.36 -2.57
CA ILE A 52 12.94 1.24 -3.45
C ILE A 52 12.23 2.25 -2.56
N ASP A 53 12.54 3.54 -2.73
CA ASP A 53 12.00 4.63 -1.91
C ASP A 53 10.68 5.16 -2.45
N LEU A 54 9.59 4.99 -1.69
CA LEU A 54 8.26 5.47 -2.08
C LEU A 54 8.06 6.96 -1.79
N THR A 55 8.84 7.83 -2.43
CA THR A 55 8.79 9.29 -2.24
C THR A 55 8.24 10.06 -3.44
N ASN A 56 8.07 9.39 -4.59
CA ASN A 56 7.61 10.00 -5.84
C ASN A 56 6.33 9.35 -6.36
N GLU A 57 5.29 10.16 -6.60
CA GLU A 57 3.98 9.70 -7.09
C GLU A 57 4.03 8.98 -8.44
N ASN A 58 4.89 9.41 -9.37
CA ASN A 58 5.04 8.77 -10.68
C ASN A 58 5.65 7.37 -10.50
N MET A 59 6.68 7.27 -9.66
CA MET A 59 7.31 5.99 -9.33
C MET A 59 6.32 5.04 -8.65
N VAL A 60 5.50 5.55 -7.72
CA VAL A 60 4.45 4.77 -7.06
C VAL A 60 3.42 4.25 -8.06
N THR A 61 3.03 5.07 -9.04
CA THR A 61 2.09 4.66 -10.10
C THR A 61 2.66 3.50 -10.93
N GLN A 62 3.96 3.55 -11.23
CA GLN A 62 4.64 2.44 -11.89
C GLN A 62 4.66 1.20 -10.99
N VAL A 63 5.11 1.33 -9.74
CA VAL A 63 5.13 0.22 -8.76
C VAL A 63 3.77 -0.47 -8.68
N LEU A 64 2.68 0.28 -8.57
CA LEU A 64 1.32 -0.26 -8.51
C LEU A 64 0.94 -1.06 -9.77
N THR A 65 1.43 -0.64 -10.94
CA THR A 65 1.25 -1.37 -12.20
C THR A 65 2.04 -2.68 -12.18
N PHE A 66 3.28 -2.65 -11.70
CA PHE A 66 4.13 -3.83 -11.60
C PHE A 66 3.60 -4.89 -10.61
N ILE A 67 3.07 -4.45 -9.47
CA ILE A 67 2.58 -5.36 -8.43
C ILE A 67 1.09 -5.75 -8.59
N GLU A 68 0.41 -5.22 -9.61
CA GLU A 68 -1.01 -5.48 -9.90
C GLU A 68 -1.43 -6.97 -9.83
N PRO A 69 -0.62 -7.95 -10.30
CA PRO A 69 -0.96 -9.38 -10.18
C PRO A 69 -1.17 -9.87 -8.74
N LEU A 70 -0.63 -9.15 -7.74
CA LEU A 70 -0.82 -9.44 -6.32
C LEU A 70 -1.99 -8.66 -5.71
N LEU A 71 -2.38 -7.54 -6.32
CA LEU A 71 -3.41 -6.62 -5.81
C LEU A 71 -4.83 -7.05 -6.19
N VAL A 72 -5.01 -7.63 -7.38
CA VAL A 72 -6.34 -8.00 -7.91
C VAL A 72 -6.29 -9.36 -8.60
N ARG A 73 -7.45 -10.00 -8.79
CA ARG A 73 -7.55 -11.21 -9.63
C ARG A 73 -7.63 -10.79 -11.10
N LEU A 74 -6.56 -11.06 -11.85
CA LEU A 74 -6.51 -10.84 -13.30
C LEU A 74 -7.23 -11.96 -14.07
N PRO A 75 -7.63 -11.75 -15.33
CA PRO A 75 -8.31 -12.79 -16.13
C PRO A 75 -7.51 -14.08 -16.30
N ASP A 76 -6.18 -13.99 -16.32
CA ASP A 76 -5.23 -15.10 -16.44
C ASP A 76 -4.76 -15.64 -15.06
N TYR A 77 -5.50 -15.36 -13.98
CA TYR A 77 -5.10 -15.72 -12.62
C TYR A 77 -4.89 -17.22 -12.42
N GLU A 78 -3.69 -17.59 -11.97
CA GLU A 78 -3.34 -18.94 -11.55
C GLU A 78 -3.42 -19.04 -10.02
N ALA A 79 -4.28 -19.93 -9.52
CA ALA A 79 -4.42 -20.18 -8.09
C ALA A 79 -3.15 -20.80 -7.49
N VAL A 80 -2.89 -20.49 -6.23
CA VAL A 80 -1.81 -21.08 -5.42
C VAL A 80 -2.38 -21.64 -4.13
N SER A 81 -1.55 -22.33 -3.35
CA SER A 81 -1.91 -22.72 -2.00
C SER A 81 -2.22 -21.51 -1.12
N GLU A 82 -3.09 -21.71 -0.13
CA GLU A 82 -3.47 -20.66 0.82
C GLU A 82 -2.27 -20.08 1.55
N LEU A 83 -1.28 -20.91 1.89
CA LEU A 83 -0.04 -20.48 2.54
C LEU A 83 0.73 -19.47 1.67
N VAL A 84 0.93 -19.78 0.39
CA VAL A 84 1.64 -18.89 -0.55
C VAL A 84 0.87 -17.60 -0.76
N PHE A 85 -0.45 -17.68 -0.92
CA PHE A 85 -1.29 -16.49 -1.04
C PHE A 85 -1.18 -15.59 0.21
N LYS A 86 -1.27 -16.17 1.40
CA LYS A 86 -1.13 -15.44 2.66
C LYS A 86 0.23 -14.75 2.77
N GLU A 87 1.32 -15.44 2.47
CA GLU A 87 2.67 -14.87 2.48
C GLU A 87 2.78 -13.67 1.54
N GLU A 88 2.25 -13.78 0.32
CA GLU A 88 2.24 -12.68 -0.63
C GLU A 88 1.42 -11.48 -0.14
N GLN A 89 0.22 -11.72 0.42
CA GLN A 89 -0.61 -10.63 0.94
C GLN A 89 0.01 -9.94 2.16
N ILE A 90 0.74 -10.68 3.01
CA ILE A 90 1.52 -10.09 4.11
C ILE A 90 2.63 -9.19 3.56
N GLN A 91 3.30 -9.59 2.48
CA GLN A 91 4.34 -8.76 1.86
C GLN A 91 3.74 -7.49 1.24
N VAL A 92 2.61 -7.60 0.53
CA VAL A 92 1.88 -6.44 -0.02
C VAL A 92 1.45 -5.49 1.10
N ALA A 93 0.91 -6.03 2.20
CA ALA A 93 0.46 -5.22 3.33
C ALA A 93 1.61 -4.42 3.98
N LYS A 94 2.85 -4.92 3.94
CA LYS A 94 4.02 -4.24 4.51
C LYS A 94 4.50 -3.03 3.68
N ILE A 95 4.12 -2.93 2.41
CA ILE A 95 4.58 -1.87 1.50
C ILE A 95 4.25 -0.47 2.06
N VAL A 96 3.06 -0.29 2.64
CA VAL A 96 2.61 1.04 3.11
C VAL A 96 3.50 1.61 4.21
N PHE A 97 4.20 0.77 4.97
CA PHE A 97 5.13 1.24 6.01
C PHE A 97 6.44 1.79 5.44
N GLN A 98 6.71 1.57 4.16
CA GLN A 98 7.87 2.13 3.45
C GLN A 98 7.56 3.49 2.82
N ILE A 99 6.31 3.95 2.91
CA ILE A 99 5.93 5.32 2.55
C ILE A 99 6.42 6.21 3.68
N ASN A 100 7.58 6.84 3.53
CA ASN A 100 8.20 7.67 4.55
C ASN A 100 8.83 8.91 3.93
N SER A 101 8.05 9.97 3.84
CA SER A 101 8.48 11.34 3.52
C SER A 101 8.36 12.22 4.76
N GLU A 102 9.24 13.22 4.85
CA GLU A 102 9.14 14.27 5.87
C GLU A 102 7.88 15.12 5.67
N ASP A 103 7.44 15.30 4.42
CA ASP A 103 6.22 16.02 4.07
C ASP A 103 4.98 15.12 4.23
N PRO A 104 4.07 15.43 5.18
CA PRO A 104 2.83 14.68 5.35
C PRO A 104 1.92 14.69 4.11
N ALA A 105 1.96 15.75 3.30
CA ALA A 105 1.15 15.85 2.08
C ALA A 105 1.59 14.83 1.03
N VAL A 106 2.90 14.62 0.88
CA VAL A 106 3.47 13.58 0.00
C VAL A 106 3.07 12.19 0.50
N ASN A 107 3.20 11.94 1.81
CA ASN A 107 2.78 10.67 2.41
C ASN A 107 1.29 10.39 2.15
N TRP A 108 0.43 11.39 2.31
CA TRP A 108 -0.99 11.27 2.02
C TRP A 108 -1.26 10.95 0.55
N ALA A 109 -0.65 11.69 -0.38
CA ALA A 109 -0.87 11.50 -1.82
C ALA A 109 -0.48 10.10 -2.28
N ILE A 110 0.67 9.59 -1.81
CA ILE A 110 1.15 8.25 -2.10
C ILE A 110 0.24 7.19 -1.47
N LEU A 111 -0.09 7.34 -0.19
CA LEU A 111 -0.93 6.40 0.53
C LEU A 111 -2.34 6.30 -0.07
N LYS A 112 -2.88 7.41 -0.57
CA LYS A 112 -4.17 7.45 -1.26
C LYS A 112 -4.19 6.56 -2.52
N LYS A 113 -3.12 6.56 -3.32
CA LYS A 113 -3.00 5.66 -4.49
C LYS A 113 -3.01 4.18 -4.07
N PHE A 114 -2.34 3.83 -2.96
CA PHE A 114 -2.38 2.47 -2.42
C PHE A 114 -3.78 2.09 -1.93
N ILE A 115 -4.45 2.97 -1.18
CA ILE A 115 -5.83 2.78 -0.72
C ILE A 115 -6.75 2.46 -1.89
N ASP A 116 -6.70 3.26 -2.95
CA ASP A 116 -7.58 3.11 -4.11
C ASP A 116 -7.36 1.76 -4.81
N LYS A 117 -6.11 1.26 -4.84
CA LYS A 117 -5.81 -0.07 -5.39
C LYS A 117 -6.17 -1.22 -4.46
N PHE A 118 -5.96 -1.09 -3.16
CA PHE A 118 -6.23 -2.14 -2.18
C PHE A 118 -7.74 -2.42 -2.02
N VAL A 119 -8.58 -1.38 -2.09
CA VAL A 119 -10.05 -1.55 -2.02
C VAL A 119 -10.57 -2.36 -3.23
N ASN A 120 -9.89 -2.31 -4.37
CA ASN A 120 -10.25 -3.09 -5.55
C ASN A 120 -9.83 -4.57 -5.46
N GLY A 121 -9.05 -4.96 -4.44
CA GLY A 121 -8.51 -6.32 -4.30
C GLY A 121 -9.49 -7.38 -3.77
N GLY A 122 -10.65 -6.94 -3.27
CA GLY A 122 -11.69 -7.79 -2.70
C GLY A 122 -11.39 -8.29 -1.28
N ASP A 123 -12.40 -8.85 -0.62
CA ASP A 123 -12.39 -9.22 0.80
C ASP A 123 -11.22 -10.12 1.19
N GLU A 124 -10.86 -11.08 0.33
CA GLU A 124 -9.76 -12.02 0.55
C GLU A 124 -8.40 -11.34 0.77
N ARG A 125 -8.19 -10.19 0.13
CA ARG A 125 -6.95 -9.39 0.22
C ARG A 125 -7.08 -8.26 1.23
N MET A 126 -8.25 -7.60 1.25
CA MET A 126 -8.54 -6.47 2.13
C MET A 126 -8.33 -6.81 3.61
N LYS A 127 -8.63 -8.05 4.03
CA LYS A 127 -8.38 -8.51 5.40
C LYS A 127 -6.90 -8.43 5.83
N PHE A 128 -5.97 -8.41 4.88
CA PHE A 128 -4.53 -8.26 5.13
C PHE A 128 -4.06 -6.82 4.93
N THR A 129 -4.49 -6.16 3.85
CA THR A 129 -3.95 -4.85 3.44
C THR A 129 -4.58 -3.68 4.18
N ILE A 130 -5.88 -3.73 4.48
CA ILE A 130 -6.57 -2.64 5.18
C ILE A 130 -6.01 -2.39 6.60
N PRO A 131 -5.78 -3.42 7.44
CA PRO A 131 -5.20 -3.21 8.76
C PRO A 131 -3.88 -2.43 8.70
N SER A 132 -2.92 -2.86 7.87
CA SER A 132 -1.64 -2.17 7.72
C SER A 132 -1.79 -0.75 7.18
N THR A 133 -2.73 -0.53 6.27
CA THR A 133 -3.03 0.79 5.71
C THR A 133 -3.60 1.74 6.77
N LEU A 134 -4.50 1.25 7.64
CA LEU A 134 -5.02 2.02 8.77
C LEU A 134 -3.90 2.39 9.74
N PHE A 135 -3.05 1.44 10.13
CA PHE A 135 -1.92 1.76 11.01
C PHE A 135 -0.95 2.77 10.38
N ARG A 136 -0.72 2.73 9.07
CA ARG A 136 0.09 3.76 8.40
C ARG A 136 -0.61 5.12 8.39
N LEU A 137 -1.93 5.16 8.18
CA LEU A 137 -2.74 6.38 8.32
C LEU A 137 -2.64 6.96 9.74
N TYR A 138 -2.64 6.10 10.77
CA TYR A 138 -2.49 6.52 12.16
C TYR A 138 -1.10 7.09 12.42
N GLN A 139 -0.05 6.47 11.89
CA GLN A 139 1.30 7.02 11.93
C GLN A 139 1.40 8.37 11.22
N LEU A 140 0.71 8.55 10.09
CA LEU A 140 0.65 9.84 9.39
C LEU A 140 -0.07 10.90 10.24
N CYS A 141 -1.18 10.53 10.88
CA CYS A 141 -1.88 11.39 11.82
C CYS A 141 -0.96 11.85 12.96
N MET A 142 -0.21 10.92 13.56
CA MET A 142 0.75 11.23 14.61
C MET A 142 1.94 12.05 14.12
N GLN A 143 2.41 11.85 12.90
CA GLN A 143 3.44 12.69 12.28
C GLN A 143 2.97 14.15 12.19
N ILE A 144 1.73 14.37 11.73
CA ILE A 144 1.14 15.70 11.62
C ILE A 144 0.92 16.30 13.02
N TYR A 145 0.40 15.50 13.94
CA TYR A 145 0.17 15.94 15.32
C TYR A 145 1.47 16.36 16.00
N ASN A 146 2.53 15.57 15.90
CA ASN A 146 3.82 15.87 16.54
C ASN A 146 4.54 17.04 15.87
N GLY A 147 4.32 17.27 14.57
CA GLY A 147 4.90 18.37 13.81
C GLY A 147 4.02 19.60 13.69
N ARG A 148 2.91 19.68 14.45
CA ARG A 148 1.92 20.77 14.33
C ARG A 148 2.48 22.12 14.77
N ASP A 149 2.05 23.16 14.08
CA ASP A 149 2.27 24.57 14.41
C ASP A 149 0.94 25.35 14.38
N GLU A 150 0.99 26.68 14.58
CA GLU A 150 -0.19 27.55 14.54
C GLU A 150 -0.90 27.54 13.16
N SER A 151 -0.23 27.11 12.09
CA SER A 151 -0.77 27.07 10.73
C SER A 151 -1.46 25.74 10.39
N THR A 152 -1.34 24.73 11.27
CA THR A 152 -1.85 23.38 11.02
C THR A 152 -3.38 23.34 11.12
N GLU A 153 -4.07 23.27 9.97
CA GLU A 153 -5.53 23.26 9.95
C GLU A 153 -6.13 21.95 10.54
N PRO A 154 -7.15 22.04 11.43
CA PRO A 154 -7.86 20.86 11.95
C PRO A 154 -8.46 19.95 10.87
N LYS A 155 -8.73 20.49 9.67
CA LYS A 155 -9.28 19.74 8.52
C LYS A 155 -8.35 18.63 8.02
N VAL A 156 -7.05 18.71 8.28
CA VAL A 156 -6.07 17.71 7.84
C VAL A 156 -6.36 16.36 8.49
N TYR A 157 -6.62 16.36 9.80
CA TYR A 157 -6.98 15.16 10.55
C TYR A 157 -8.33 14.58 10.12
N LYS A 158 -9.32 15.43 9.78
CA LYS A 158 -10.62 14.99 9.27
C LYS A 158 -10.48 14.11 8.03
N ARG A 159 -9.58 14.46 7.10
CA ARG A 159 -9.32 13.63 5.90
C ARG A 159 -8.84 12.23 6.25
N ILE A 160 -7.94 12.13 7.25
CA ILE A 160 -7.43 10.84 7.72
C ILE A 160 -8.55 10.03 8.36
N PHE A 161 -9.34 10.63 9.25
CA PHE A 161 -10.44 9.95 9.93
C PHE A 161 -11.55 9.51 8.96
N ASP A 162 -11.90 10.35 7.98
CA ASP A 162 -12.86 10.00 6.94
C ASP A 162 -12.37 8.81 6.10
N ALA A 163 -11.10 8.82 5.70
CA ALA A 163 -10.50 7.69 4.98
C ALA A 163 -10.45 6.41 5.83
N SER A 164 -10.07 6.51 7.10
CA SER A 164 -10.06 5.38 8.02
C SER A 164 -11.46 4.78 8.21
N ARG A 165 -12.49 5.62 8.41
CA ARG A 165 -13.89 5.17 8.50
C ARG A 165 -14.36 4.51 7.20
N ALA A 166 -14.02 5.08 6.05
CA ALA A 166 -14.36 4.50 4.76
C ALA A 166 -13.73 3.11 4.57
N LEU A 167 -12.46 2.93 4.96
CA LEU A 167 -11.76 1.65 4.92
C LEU A 167 -12.37 0.62 5.88
N LEU A 168 -12.70 1.02 7.09
CA LEU A 168 -13.37 0.16 8.08
C LEU A 168 -14.73 -0.32 7.56
N GLY A 169 -15.49 0.56 6.91
CA GLY A 169 -16.75 0.23 6.25
C GLY A 169 -16.64 -0.78 5.10
N LYS A 170 -15.42 -1.06 4.59
CA LYS A 170 -15.17 -2.11 3.59
C LYS A 170 -14.89 -3.48 4.21
N LEU A 171 -14.68 -3.58 5.53
CA LEU A 171 -14.38 -4.84 6.23
C LEU A 171 -15.64 -5.54 6.76
N THR A 172 -16.78 -5.40 6.09
CA THR A 172 -18.08 -5.96 6.53
C THR A 172 -18.04 -7.48 6.72
N SER A 173 -17.29 -8.19 5.89
CA SER A 173 -17.10 -9.64 5.97
C SER A 173 -16.22 -10.11 7.14
N PHE A 174 -15.59 -9.17 7.88
CA PHE A 174 -14.68 -9.47 8.99
C PHE A 174 -15.01 -8.63 10.24
N PRO A 175 -16.19 -8.83 10.87
CA PRO A 175 -16.69 -7.95 11.93
C PRO A 175 -15.75 -7.87 13.15
N ASN A 176 -15.18 -9.00 13.57
CA ASN A 176 -14.22 -9.03 14.69
C ASN A 176 -12.95 -8.22 14.42
N LEU A 177 -12.49 -8.20 13.16
CA LEU A 177 -11.33 -7.41 12.75
C LEU A 177 -11.72 -5.93 12.68
N ALA A 178 -12.87 -5.62 12.08
CA ALA A 178 -13.38 -4.26 11.94
C ALA A 178 -13.56 -3.59 13.31
N ILE A 179 -14.18 -4.26 14.30
CA ILE A 179 -14.39 -3.72 15.64
C ILE A 179 -13.06 -3.38 16.32
N LYS A 180 -12.07 -4.27 16.27
CA LYS A 180 -10.74 -3.99 16.84
C LYS A 180 -10.11 -2.75 16.21
N LEU A 181 -10.16 -2.64 14.88
CA LEU A 181 -9.60 -1.49 14.17
C LEU A 181 -10.40 -0.20 14.40
N TYR A 182 -11.71 -0.28 14.65
CA TYR A 182 -12.54 0.84 15.09
C TYR A 182 -12.12 1.35 16.46
N LEU A 183 -11.84 0.46 17.43
CA LEU A 183 -11.35 0.85 18.75
C LEU A 183 -10.02 1.59 18.65
N GLU A 184 -9.09 1.09 17.83
CA GLU A 184 -7.81 1.76 17.57
C GLU A 184 -8.00 3.17 16.96
N LEU A 185 -8.96 3.32 16.04
CA LEU A 185 -9.29 4.64 15.48
C LEU A 185 -9.82 5.59 16.57
N LEU A 186 -10.68 5.11 17.46
CA LEU A 186 -11.22 5.93 18.56
C LEU A 186 -10.12 6.33 19.55
N MET A 187 -9.19 5.43 19.86
CA MET A 187 -8.03 5.75 20.70
C MET A 187 -7.17 6.85 20.06
N LEU A 188 -6.93 6.78 18.74
CA LEU A 188 -6.20 7.82 18.02
C LEU A 188 -6.94 9.17 18.08
N ILE A 189 -8.26 9.16 17.83
CA ILE A 189 -9.06 10.39 17.87
C ILE A 189 -8.97 11.01 19.27
N ASN A 190 -9.10 10.21 20.33
CA ASN A 190 -9.00 10.69 21.70
C ASN A 190 -7.64 11.37 21.98
N ILE A 191 -6.53 10.80 21.50
CA ILE A 191 -5.20 11.41 21.65
C ILE A 191 -5.10 12.78 20.96
N VAL A 192 -5.68 12.91 19.76
CA VAL A 192 -5.67 14.18 19.02
C VAL A 192 -6.59 15.20 19.69
N ASP A 193 -7.75 14.77 20.17
CA ASP A 193 -8.81 15.61 20.73
C ASP A 193 -8.57 16.04 22.19
N GLU A 194 -7.78 15.28 22.97
CA GLU A 194 -7.39 15.64 24.35
C GLU A 194 -6.73 17.03 24.46
N THR A 195 -6.22 17.56 23.34
CA THR A 195 -5.66 18.92 23.28
C THR A 195 -6.67 20.03 22.96
N LYS A 196 -7.96 19.71 22.84
CA LYS A 196 -9.05 20.62 22.41
C LYS A 196 -8.76 21.37 21.11
N PHE A 197 -8.02 20.76 20.19
CA PHE A 197 -7.67 21.41 18.92
C PHE A 197 -8.86 21.51 17.93
N TYR A 198 -10.00 20.89 18.28
CA TYR A 198 -11.21 20.86 17.48
C TYR A 198 -12.32 21.81 17.93
N ASP A 199 -12.16 22.49 19.07
CA ASP A 199 -13.09 23.51 19.58
C ASP A 199 -12.61 24.93 19.25
#